data_AF-A0ABC8TPX7-F1
#
_entry.id   AF-A0ABC8TPX7-F1
#
_cell.length_a   1.000
_cell.length_b   1.000
_cell.length_c   1.000
_cell.angle_alpha   90.00
_cell.angle_beta   90.00
_cell.angle_gamma   90.00
#
_symmetry.space_group_name_H-M   'P 1'
#
loop_
_entity.id
_entity.type
_entity.pdbx_description
1 polymer ?
#
loop_
_entity_poly.entity_id
_entity_poly.type
_entity_poly.pdbx_seq_one_letter_code
_entity_poly.pdbx_strand_id
1 'polypeptide(L)'
;MGELDQKPFLDVAKRKYPDKIADDKALELCSLWESYLRDPHWHPFKVVAVEGGEDHKEIIDEEDTRLKFLKNDLDNKAYMAMAAALLEVNKYNPSSRYAVSELWNYNEGREATLKEGVSYVLKQRGAQKEEKL
;
A
#
# COMPACT_ATOMS: atom_id res chain seq x y z
N MET A 1 5.24 0.94 3.13
CA MET A 1 3.89 1.53 3.10
C MET A 1 3.73 2.34 1.83
N GLY A 2 2.60 2.19 1.14
CA GLY A 2 2.26 2.91 -0.09
C GLY A 2 2.68 2.22 -1.39
N GLU A 3 3.11 0.95 -1.32
CA GLU A 3 3.30 0.12 -2.53
C GLU A 3 2.01 -0.65 -2.83
N LEU A 4 1.75 -0.87 -4.12
CA LEU A 4 0.63 -1.69 -4.54
C LEU A 4 0.97 -3.17 -4.33
N ASP A 5 0.13 -3.90 -3.60
CA ASP A 5 0.21 -5.37 -3.62
C ASP A 5 -0.16 -5.86 -5.01
N GLN A 6 0.84 -6.36 -5.74
CA GLN A 6 0.68 -6.84 -7.11
C GLN A 6 -0.05 -8.19 -7.19
N LYS A 7 -0.06 -8.98 -6.11
CA LYS A 7 -0.56 -10.36 -6.13
C LYS A 7 -2.00 -10.49 -6.63
N PRO A 8 -2.97 -9.66 -6.21
CA PRO A 8 -4.33 -9.72 -6.73
C PRO A 8 -4.41 -9.48 -8.25
N PHE A 9 -3.56 -8.61 -8.79
CA PHE A 9 -3.52 -8.32 -10.22
C PHE A 9 -2.90 -9.48 -11.01
N LEU A 10 -1.86 -10.11 -10.47
CA LEU A 10 -1.31 -11.36 -11.02
C LEU A 10 -2.37 -12.47 -11.06
N ASP A 11 -3.14 -12.65 -9.98
CA ASP A 11 -4.19 -13.66 -9.89
C ASP A 11 -5.36 -13.38 -10.85
N VAL A 12 -5.65 -12.10 -11.13
CA VAL A 12 -6.62 -11.71 -12.17
C VAL A 12 -6.10 -12.09 -13.55
N ALA A 13 -4.85 -11.75 -13.87
CA ALA A 13 -4.28 -12.01 -15.19
C ALA A 13 -4.24 -13.51 -15.50
N LYS A 14 -3.81 -14.35 -14.54
CA LYS A 14 -3.80 -15.81 -14.67
C LYS A 14 -5.19 -16.42 -14.89
N ARG A 15 -6.24 -15.80 -14.38
CA ARG A 15 -7.63 -16.26 -14.60
C ARG A 15 -8.19 -15.80 -15.95
N LYS A 16 -7.80 -14.61 -16.42
CA LYS A 16 -8.36 -13.99 -17.63
C LYS A 16 -7.61 -14.33 -18.92
N TYR A 17 -6.33 -14.65 -18.84
CA TYR A 17 -5.46 -14.83 -20.01
C TYR A 17 -4.81 -16.22 -20.05
N PRO A 18 -4.49 -16.74 -21.25
CA PRO A 18 -3.71 -17.98 -21.39
C PRO A 18 -2.33 -17.87 -20.74
N ASP A 19 -1.85 -18.96 -20.15
CA ASP A 19 -0.55 -19.02 -19.43
C ASP A 19 0.62 -18.39 -20.21
N LYS A 20 0.66 -18.60 -21.52
CA LYS A 20 1.73 -18.08 -22.40
C LYS A 20 1.85 -16.55 -22.40
N ILE A 21 0.78 -15.83 -22.07
CA ILE A 21 0.74 -14.35 -22.05
C ILE A 21 0.29 -13.79 -20.70
N ALA A 22 -0.06 -14.65 -19.74
CA ALA A 22 -0.62 -14.23 -18.47
C ALA A 22 0.34 -13.36 -17.67
N ASP A 23 1.63 -13.70 -17.67
CA ASP A 23 2.66 -12.95 -16.94
C ASP A 23 2.86 -11.55 -17.54
N ASP A 24 2.94 -11.43 -18.87
CA ASP A 24 3.04 -10.13 -19.55
C ASP A 24 1.81 -9.25 -19.26
N LYS A 25 0.60 -9.84 -19.31
CA LYS A 25 -0.64 -9.12 -18.97
C LYS A 25 -0.72 -8.74 -17.52
N ALA A 26 -0.15 -9.53 -16.62
CA ALA A 26 -0.06 -9.19 -15.23
C ALA A 26 0.86 -7.97 -15.01
N LEU A 27 2.02 -7.93 -15.68
CA LEU A 27 2.94 -6.80 -15.61
C LEU A 27 2.33 -5.51 -16.18
N GLU A 28 1.65 -5.59 -17.32
CA GLU A 28 0.92 -4.45 -17.90
C GLU A 28 -0.13 -3.92 -16.90
N LEU A 29 -0.90 -4.82 -16.30
CA LEU A 29 -1.96 -4.48 -15.36
C LEU A 29 -1.41 -3.84 -14.07
N CYS A 30 -0.38 -4.44 -13.46
CA CYS A 30 0.28 -3.87 -12.28
C CYS A 30 0.85 -2.48 -12.57
N SER A 31 1.58 -2.33 -13.68
CA SER A 31 2.20 -1.06 -14.08
C SER A 31 1.16 0.04 -14.29
N LEU A 32 0.02 -0.30 -14.89
CA LEU A 32 -1.08 0.63 -15.08
C LEU A 32 -1.63 1.15 -13.74
N TRP A 33 -1.94 0.25 -12.81
CA TRP A 33 -2.51 0.64 -11.51
C TRP A 33 -1.51 1.34 -10.61
N GLU A 34 -0.23 0.98 -10.66
CA GLU A 34 0.84 1.73 -10.00
C GLU A 34 1.01 3.14 -10.57
N SER A 35 0.84 3.31 -11.89
CA SER A 35 0.89 4.64 -12.52
C SER A 35 -0.24 5.54 -12.02
N TYR A 36 -1.44 4.97 -11.82
CA TYR A 36 -2.55 5.68 -11.23
C TYR A 36 -2.29 5.99 -9.76
N LEU A 37 -1.81 5.04 -8.95
CA LEU A 37 -1.44 5.28 -7.55
C LEU A 37 -0.53 6.51 -7.40
N ARG A 38 0.45 6.63 -8.31
CA ARG A 38 1.45 7.71 -8.33
C ARG A 38 0.97 9.00 -8.99
N ASP A 39 -0.17 9.01 -9.69
CA ASP A 39 -0.70 10.19 -10.36
C ASP A 39 -1.24 11.20 -9.34
N PRO A 40 -0.61 12.39 -9.19
CA PRO A 40 -1.08 13.39 -8.24
C PRO A 40 -2.47 13.95 -8.60
N HIS A 41 -2.89 13.87 -9.86
CA HIS A 41 -4.20 14.36 -10.32
C HIS A 41 -5.34 13.40 -9.98
N TRP A 42 -5.03 12.14 -9.66
CA TRP A 42 -6.04 11.19 -9.22
C TRP A 42 -6.06 11.10 -7.70
N HIS A 43 -7.05 11.72 -7.08
CA HIS A 43 -7.21 11.75 -5.62
C HIS A 43 -8.63 11.28 -5.25
N PRO A 44 -8.89 9.96 -5.25
CA PRO A 44 -10.20 9.37 -5.04
C PRO A 44 -10.58 9.35 -3.54
N PHE A 45 -10.56 10.53 -2.91
CA PHE A 45 -10.90 10.72 -1.52
C PHE A 45 -12.02 11.73 -1.37
N LYS A 46 -12.83 11.55 -0.33
CA LYS A 46 -13.82 12.52 0.11
C LYS A 46 -13.62 12.85 1.57
N VAL A 47 -13.96 14.08 1.91
CA VAL A 47 -13.88 14.61 3.28
C VAL A 47 -15.19 14.32 3.99
N VAL A 48 -15.12 13.66 5.15
CA VAL A 48 -16.27 13.39 6.02
C VAL A 48 -16.04 14.01 7.40
N ALA A 49 -17.09 14.52 8.01
CA ALA A 49 -17.05 14.99 9.40
C ALA A 49 -16.92 13.81 10.35
N VAL A 50 -16.08 13.97 11.38
CA VAL A 50 -16.01 13.02 12.49
C VAL A 50 -17.21 13.25 13.38
N GLU A 51 -17.89 12.17 13.76
CA GLU A 51 -19.09 12.26 14.60
C GLU A 51 -18.76 12.97 15.93
N GLY A 52 -19.49 14.05 16.22
CA GLY A 52 -19.38 14.79 17.49
C GLY A 52 -18.27 15.84 17.58
N GLY A 53 -17.65 16.27 16.47
CA GLY A 53 -16.62 17.33 16.50
C GLY A 53 -16.53 18.18 15.22
N GLU A 54 -15.59 19.13 15.21
CA GLU A 54 -15.24 19.96 14.04
C GLU A 54 -14.17 19.31 13.14
N ASP A 55 -13.65 18.15 13.55
CA ASP A 55 -12.62 17.44 12.81
C ASP A 55 -13.18 16.77 11.55
N HIS A 56 -12.34 16.74 10.52
CA HIS A 56 -12.62 16.08 9.26
C HIS A 56 -11.60 14.98 8.96
N LYS A 57 -12.04 13.94 8.26
CA LYS A 57 -11.18 12.84 7.79
C LYS A 57 -11.38 12.60 6.30
N GLU A 58 -10.29 12.29 5.62
CA GLU A 58 -10.33 11.79 4.25
C GLU A 58 -10.56 10.29 4.26
N ILE A 59 -11.58 9.86 3.53
CA ILE A 59 -11.87 8.44 3.29
C ILE A 59 -11.92 8.18 1.79
N ILE A 60 -11.72 6.93 1.40
CA ILE A 60 -11.83 6.52 -0.01
C ILE A 60 -13.23 6.87 -0.53
N ASP A 61 -13.28 7.49 -1.70
CA ASP A 61 -14.52 7.67 -2.43
C ASP A 61 -14.86 6.41 -3.23
N GLU A 62 -15.74 5.57 -2.68
CA GLU A 62 -16.23 4.37 -3.36
C GLU A 62 -16.98 4.68 -4.67
N GLU A 63 -17.36 5.94 -4.90
CA GLU A 63 -18.02 6.35 -6.13
C GLU A 63 -17.05 6.62 -7.29
N ASP A 64 -15.74 6.68 -7.03
CA ASP A 64 -14.70 6.88 -8.05
C ASP A 64 -14.77 5.82 -9.16
N THR A 65 -14.67 6.29 -10.40
CA THR A 65 -14.90 5.45 -11.58
C THR A 65 -13.87 4.34 -11.74
N ARG A 66 -12.59 4.61 -11.42
CA ARG A 66 -11.52 3.60 -11.50
C ARG A 66 -11.64 2.59 -10.36
N LEU A 67 -11.95 3.03 -9.15
CA LEU A 67 -12.17 2.14 -8.01
C LEU A 67 -13.41 1.25 -8.21
N LYS A 68 -14.50 1.80 -8.76
CA LYS A 68 -15.68 1.01 -9.17
C LYS A 68 -15.32 -0.06 -10.20
N PHE A 69 -14.52 0.28 -11.21
CA PHE A 69 -14.06 -0.71 -12.20
C PHE A 69 -13.28 -1.85 -11.53
N LEU A 70 -12.36 -1.55 -10.60
CA LEU A 70 -11.66 -2.61 -9.86
C LEU A 70 -12.62 -3.54 -9.13
N LYS A 71 -13.60 -2.95 -8.41
CA LYS A 71 -14.54 -3.68 -7.56
C LYS A 71 -15.53 -4.53 -8.37
N ASN A 72 -16.04 -3.98 -9.47
CA ASN A 72 -17.14 -4.57 -10.24
C ASN A 72 -16.66 -5.45 -11.41
N ASP A 73 -15.60 -5.04 -12.11
CA ASP A 73 -15.22 -5.63 -13.40
C ASP A 73 -13.90 -6.40 -13.35
N LEU A 74 -13.02 -6.07 -12.39
CA LEU A 74 -11.71 -6.70 -12.27
C LEU A 74 -11.69 -7.79 -11.20
N ASP A 75 -11.61 -7.42 -9.93
CA ASP A 75 -11.62 -8.31 -8.76
C ASP A 75 -11.67 -7.50 -7.46
N ASN A 76 -12.48 -7.94 -6.50
CA ASN A 76 -12.60 -7.26 -5.20
C ASN A 76 -11.27 -7.22 -4.41
N LYS A 77 -10.40 -8.23 -4.53
CA LYS A 77 -9.08 -8.19 -3.86
C LYS A 77 -8.15 -7.15 -4.49
N ALA A 78 -8.25 -6.94 -5.81
CA ALA A 78 -7.52 -5.87 -6.50
C ALA A 78 -8.01 -4.48 -6.04
N TYR A 79 -9.32 -4.30 -5.87
CA TYR A 79 -9.89 -3.12 -5.23
C TYR A 79 -9.33 -2.89 -3.82
N MET A 80 -9.36 -3.92 -2.96
CA MET A 80 -8.87 -3.80 -1.58
C MET A 80 -7.37 -3.46 -1.52
N ALA A 81 -6.55 -4.06 -2.38
CA ALA A 81 -5.12 -3.73 -2.47
C ALA A 81 -4.89 -2.28 -2.91
N MET A 82 -5.63 -1.81 -3.91
CA MET A 82 -5.56 -0.43 -4.39
C MET A 82 -5.99 0.58 -3.30
N ALA A 83 -7.10 0.29 -2.61
CA ALA A 83 -7.61 1.15 -1.54
C ALA A 83 -6.65 1.22 -0.35
N ALA A 84 -6.06 0.09 0.04
CA ALA A 84 -5.04 0.03 1.09
C ALA A 84 -3.81 0.88 0.71
N ALA A 85 -3.28 0.69 -0.51
CA ALA A 85 -2.12 1.45 -0.98
C ALA A 85 -2.39 2.96 -1.04
N LEU A 86 -3.58 3.39 -1.49
CA LEU A 86 -4.00 4.79 -1.48
C LEU A 86 -4.03 5.38 -0.07
N LEU A 87 -4.64 4.67 0.88
CA LEU A 87 -4.70 5.09 2.29
C LEU A 87 -3.31 5.23 2.89
N GLU A 88 -2.41 4.28 2.60
CA GLU A 88 -1.02 4.33 3.06
C GLU A 88 -0.26 5.51 2.45
N VAL A 89 -0.37 5.73 1.14
CA VAL A 89 0.23 6.90 0.48
C VAL A 89 -0.27 8.19 1.11
N ASN A 90 -1.57 8.31 1.34
CA ASN A 90 -2.15 9.53 1.92
C ASN A 90 -1.71 9.76 3.37
N LYS A 91 -1.54 8.68 4.15
CA LYS A 91 -1.08 8.74 5.54
C LYS A 91 0.41 9.11 5.65
N TYR A 92 1.27 8.48 4.86
CA TYR A 92 2.72 8.54 5.06
C TYR A 92 3.42 9.55 4.16
N ASN A 93 2.92 9.77 2.94
CA ASN A 93 3.60 10.60 1.96
C ASN A 93 2.63 11.20 0.91
N PRO A 94 1.65 12.02 1.35
CA PRO A 94 0.57 12.50 0.48
C PRO A 94 1.09 13.37 -0.68
N SER A 95 2.17 14.13 -0.46
CA SER A 95 2.70 15.06 -1.47
C SER A 95 3.47 14.36 -2.58
N SER A 96 4.39 13.43 -2.25
CA SER A 96 5.24 12.82 -3.28
C SER A 96 4.70 11.48 -3.80
N ARG A 97 3.76 10.86 -3.08
CA ARG A 97 3.12 9.59 -3.45
C ARG A 97 4.08 8.43 -3.72
N TYR A 98 5.30 8.52 -3.23
CA TYR A 98 6.24 7.41 -3.22
C TYR A 98 6.08 6.60 -1.95
N ALA A 99 6.25 5.29 -2.10
CA ALA A 99 6.31 4.39 -0.97
C ALA A 99 7.43 4.77 0.00
N VAL A 100 7.15 4.57 1.28
CA VAL A 100 8.08 4.82 2.37
C VAL A 100 8.40 3.49 3.04
N SER A 101 9.68 3.23 3.26
CA SER A 101 10.14 2.09 4.05
C SER A 101 9.81 2.31 5.52
N GLU A 102 9.21 1.30 6.16
CA GLU A 102 8.91 1.32 7.58
C GLU A 102 9.60 0.18 8.32
N LEU A 103 9.93 0.43 9.59
CA LEU A 103 10.44 -0.60 10.47
C LEU A 103 9.29 -1.50 10.91
N TRP A 104 9.46 -2.80 10.73
CA TRP A 104 8.43 -3.79 11.05
C TRP A 104 8.86 -4.70 12.20
N ASN A 105 7.98 -4.88 13.18
CA ASN A 105 8.16 -5.89 14.21
C ASN A 105 7.47 -7.19 13.77
N TYR A 106 8.25 -8.12 13.22
CA TYR A 106 7.75 -9.42 12.74
C TYR A 106 7.15 -10.30 13.84
N ASN A 107 7.60 -10.17 15.09
CA ASN A 107 7.07 -10.96 16.20
C ASN A 107 5.66 -10.50 16.58
N GLU A 108 5.41 -9.19 16.49
CA GLU A 108 4.13 -8.56 16.87
C GLU A 108 3.20 -8.37 15.66
N GLY A 109 3.69 -8.57 14.43
CA GLY A 109 2.91 -8.42 13.22
C GLY A 109 2.42 -6.99 12.96
N ARG A 110 3.18 -5.98 13.40
CA ARG A 110 2.85 -4.55 13.27
C ARG A 110 4.09 -3.69 13.05
N GLU A 111 3.86 -2.42 12.73
CA GLU A 111 4.90 -1.39 12.72
C GLU A 111 5.67 -1.40 14.05
N ALA A 112 7.00 -1.36 13.94
CA ALA A 112 7.87 -1.29 15.10
C ALA A 112 7.79 0.10 15.70
N THR A 113 7.67 0.15 17.02
CA THR A 113 7.77 1.40 17.78
C THR A 113 9.20 1.93 17.75
N LEU A 114 9.34 3.24 17.99
CA LEU A 114 10.67 3.87 18.15
C LEU A 114 11.50 3.17 19.24
N LYS A 115 10.87 2.77 20.34
CA LYS A 115 11.54 2.04 21.43
C LYS A 115 12.10 0.70 20.95
N GLU A 116 11.31 -0.07 20.19
CA GLU A 116 11.75 -1.35 19.62
C GLU A 116 12.92 -1.14 18.64
N GLY A 117 12.82 -0.14 17.76
CA GLY A 117 13.89 0.22 16.82
C GLY A 117 15.20 0.63 17.52
N VAL A 118 15.13 1.55 18.49
CA VAL A 118 16.31 1.97 19.27
C VAL A 118 16.93 0.80 20.04
N SER A 119 16.09 -0.04 20.67
CA SER A 119 16.55 -1.21 21.41
C SER A 119 17.28 -2.20 20.49
N TYR A 120 16.78 -2.39 19.27
CA TYR A 120 17.41 -3.25 18.27
C TYR A 120 18.80 -2.73 17.85
N VAL A 121 18.91 -1.43 17.53
CA VAL A 121 20.20 -0.81 17.14
C VAL A 121 21.22 -0.89 18.28
N LEU A 122 20.81 -0.64 19.53
CA LEU A 122 21.70 -0.75 20.69
C LEU A 122 22.22 -2.17 20.91
N LYS A 123 21.35 -3.19 20.76
CA LYS A 123 21.74 -4.61 20.85
C LYS A 123 22.76 -5.00 19.77
N GLN A 124 22.53 -4.61 18.52
CA GLN A 124 23.48 -4.90 17.44
C GLN A 124 24.86 -4.26 17.70
N ARG A 125 24.89 -3.03 18.20
CA ARG A 125 26.16 -2.35 18.54
C ARG A 125 26.90 -2.99 19.72
N GLY A 126 26.18 -3.57 20.67
CA GLY A 126 26.77 -4.36 21.76
C GLY A 126 27.39 -5.66 21.25
N ALA A 127 26.63 -6.43 20.47
CA ALA A 127 27.09 -7.69 19.89
C ALA A 127 28.34 -7.53 19.01
N GLN A 128 28.42 -6.47 18.20
CA GLN A 128 29.61 -6.21 17.37
C GLN A 128 30.87 -5.81 18.16
N LYS A 129 30.73 -5.40 19.42
CA LYS A 129 31.88 -5.14 20.31
C LYS A 129 32.39 -6.42 20.96
N GLU A 130 31.50 -7.37 21.23
CA GLU A 130 31.86 -8.67 21.80
C GLU A 130 32.49 -9.62 20.77
N GLU A 131 32.07 -9.57 19.50
CA GLU A 131 32.70 -10.36 18.41
C GLU A 131 34.09 -9.89 17.98
N LYS A 132 34.53 -8.70 18.39
CA LYS A 132 35.84 -8.11 18.02
C LYS A 132 36.90 -8.21 19.13
N LEU A 133 36.58 -8.88 20.23
CA LEU A 133 37.44 -9.13 21.39
C LEU A 133 37.90 -10.59 21.39
#